data_AF-A0A967GHW9-F1
#
_entry.id   AF-A0A967GHW9-F1
#
_cell.length_a   1.000
_cell.length_b   1.000
_cell.length_c   1.000
_cell.angle_alpha   90.00
_cell.angle_beta   90.00
_cell.angle_gamma   90.00
#
_symmetry.space_group_name_H-M   'P 1'
#
loop_
_entity.id
_entity.type
_entity.pdbx_description
1 polymer ?
#
loop_
_entity_poly.entity_id
_entity_poly.type
_entity_poly.pdbx_seq_one_letter_code
_entity_poly.pdbx_strand_id
1 'polypeptide(L)'
;VEGGERTVVGVNRYQIEEEDPELFRPDAGARDEVLQGLARVRAERDTARSKAALATLGEVARGSGNLMPPILAAVEAYATIGEICAVLEDV
;
A
#
# COMPACT_ATOMS: atom_id res chain seq x y z
N VAL A 1 -3.60 34.65 10.66
CA VAL A 1 -2.21 34.53 10.14
C VAL A 1 -1.96 35.55 9.04
N GLU A 2 -2.83 35.64 8.02
CA GLU A 2 -2.75 36.69 6.97
C GLU A 2 -2.98 38.12 7.52
N GLY A 3 -3.93 38.30 8.45
CA GLY A 3 -4.20 39.60 9.08
C GLY A 3 -3.17 40.07 10.13
N GLY A 4 -2.05 39.36 10.33
CA GLY A 4 -0.99 39.77 11.27
C GLY A 4 -1.32 39.61 12.77
N GLU A 5 -2.54 39.22 13.15
CA GLU A 5 -2.96 38.99 14.54
C GLU A 5 -2.16 37.90 15.29
N ARG A 6 -1.49 37.01 14.54
CA ARG A 6 -0.56 36.00 15.06
C ARG A 6 0.71 35.99 14.22
N THR A 7 1.84 36.26 14.85
CA THR A 7 3.17 36.25 14.20
C THR A 7 3.62 34.83 13.88
N VAL A 8 4.02 34.61 12.63
CA VAL A 8 4.62 33.37 12.10
C VAL A 8 5.90 33.77 11.36
N VAL A 9 7.05 33.46 11.97
CA VAL A 9 8.38 33.80 11.46
C VAL A 9 8.63 33.08 10.14
N GLY A 10 9.17 33.79 9.14
CA GLY A 10 9.42 33.26 7.80
C GLY A 10 8.19 33.26 6.88
N VAL A 11 6.99 33.50 7.43
CA VAL A 11 5.73 33.51 6.64
C VAL A 11 5.10 34.91 6.59
N ASN A 12 4.90 35.58 7.74
CA ASN A 12 4.29 36.93 7.78
C ASN A 12 5.17 38.02 8.41
N ARG A 13 6.24 37.66 9.11
CA ARG A 13 7.27 38.55 9.66
C ARG A 13 8.63 37.89 9.51
N TYR A 14 9.67 38.71 9.30
CA TYR A 14 11.06 38.27 9.21
C TYR A 14 11.31 37.28 8.05
N GLN A 15 10.69 37.51 6.89
CA GLN A 15 11.05 36.77 5.68
C GLN A 15 12.47 37.16 5.24
N ILE A 16 13.23 36.17 4.83
CA ILE A 16 14.52 36.32 4.15
C ILE A 16 14.41 35.70 2.77
N GLU A 17 15.21 36.14 1.81
CA GLU A 17 15.33 35.43 0.54
C GLU A 17 16.07 34.11 0.79
N GLU A 18 15.38 33.00 0.53
CA GLU A 18 15.92 31.65 0.62
C GLU A 18 16.00 31.05 -0.79
N GLU A 19 17.02 30.23 -1.05
CA GLU A 19 17.02 29.38 -2.25
C GLU A 19 15.93 28.32 -2.15
N ASP A 20 15.31 28.00 -3.28
CA ASP A 20 14.30 26.94 -3.33
C ASP A 20 14.89 25.63 -2.80
N PRO A 21 14.26 24.98 -1.81
CA PRO A 21 14.79 23.75 -1.26
C PRO A 21 14.76 22.65 -2.33
N GLU A 22 15.77 21.79 -2.32
CA GLU A 22 15.73 20.60 -3.17
C GLU A 22 14.58 19.70 -2.73
N LEU A 23 13.58 19.56 -3.61
CA LEU A 23 12.44 18.69 -3.36
C LEU A 23 12.82 17.24 -3.59
N PHE A 24 12.36 16.37 -2.68
CA PHE A 24 12.42 14.93 -2.89
C PHE A 24 11.71 14.54 -4.18
N ARG A 25 12.41 13.77 -5.02
CA ARG A 25 11.85 13.16 -6.23
C ARG A 25 11.79 11.65 -6.03
N PRO A 26 10.61 11.03 -6.21
CA PRO A 26 10.52 9.57 -6.24
C PRO A 26 11.43 9.00 -7.33
N ASP A 27 12.07 7.87 -7.04
CA ASP A 27 12.87 7.16 -8.01
C ASP A 27 11.98 6.61 -9.15
N ALA A 28 12.39 6.86 -10.39
CA ALA A 28 11.69 6.38 -11.57
C ALA A 28 11.81 4.85 -11.74
N GLY A 29 12.88 4.23 -11.22
CA GLY A 29 13.14 2.80 -11.29
C GLY A 29 12.34 1.95 -10.29
N ALA A 30 11.94 2.54 -9.16
CA ALA A 30 11.22 1.85 -8.09
C ALA A 30 9.99 1.06 -8.56
N ARG A 31 9.27 1.55 -9.57
CA ARG A 31 8.14 0.82 -10.16
C ARG A 31 8.56 -0.51 -10.79
N ASP A 32 9.64 -0.49 -11.57
CA ASP A 32 10.09 -1.68 -12.30
C ASP A 32 10.63 -2.74 -11.33
N GLU A 33 11.29 -2.32 -10.26
CA GLU A 33 11.73 -3.21 -9.18
C GLU A 33 10.56 -3.93 -8.51
N VAL A 34 9.48 -3.19 -8.21
CA VAL A 34 8.25 -3.78 -7.64
C VAL A 34 7.61 -4.76 -8.60
N LEU A 35 7.53 -4.44 -9.90
CA LEU A 35 6.97 -5.33 -10.92
C LEU A 35 7.78 -6.62 -11.08
N GLN A 36 9.11 -6.53 -11.06
CA GLN A 36 10.00 -7.68 -11.10
C GLN A 36 9.85 -8.56 -9.85
N GLY A 37 9.79 -7.94 -8.67
CA GLY A 37 9.53 -8.64 -7.41
C GLY A 37 8.20 -9.38 -7.41
N LEU A 38 7.14 -8.73 -7.91
CA LEU A 38 5.81 -9.33 -8.04
C LEU A 38 5.81 -10.53 -8.99
N ALA A 39 6.49 -10.42 -10.14
CA ALA A 39 6.62 -11.51 -11.09
C ALA A 39 7.36 -12.71 -10.47
N ARG A 40 8.45 -12.45 -9.73
CA ARG A 40 9.21 -13.50 -9.03
C ARG A 40 8.36 -14.21 -7.98
N VAL A 41 7.70 -13.47 -7.09
CA VAL A 41 6.83 -14.06 -6.05
C VAL A 41 5.74 -14.93 -6.67
N ARG A 42 5.12 -14.47 -7.75
CA ARG A 42 4.08 -15.25 -8.45
C ARG A 42 4.63 -16.52 -9.11
N ALA A 43 5.87 -16.50 -9.59
CA ALA A 43 6.51 -17.66 -10.23
C ALA A 43 6.98 -18.71 -9.21
N GLU A 44 7.45 -18.27 -8.03
CA GLU A 44 8.05 -19.15 -7.02
C GLU A 44 7.04 -19.71 -6.01
N ARG A 45 5.90 -19.03 -5.79
CA ARG A 45 4.92 -19.46 -4.79
C ARG A 45 4.21 -20.75 -5.17
N ASP A 46 3.72 -21.45 -4.14
CA ASP A 46 2.73 -22.50 -4.31
C ASP A 46 1.39 -21.89 -4.77
N THR A 47 1.15 -21.96 -6.08
CA THR A 47 -0.05 -21.39 -6.70
C THR A 47 -1.33 -22.09 -6.23
N ALA A 48 -1.29 -23.39 -5.94
CA ALA A 48 -2.46 -24.12 -5.47
C ALA A 48 -2.83 -23.69 -4.05
N ARG A 49 -1.84 -23.60 -3.16
CA ARG A 49 -2.03 -23.11 -1.79
C ARG A 49 -2.53 -21.66 -1.78
N SER A 50 -1.96 -20.78 -2.59
CA SER A 50 -2.38 -19.38 -2.70
C SER A 50 -3.85 -19.27 -3.15
N LYS A 51 -4.25 -20.00 -4.19
CA LYS A 51 -5.64 -20.02 -4.67
C LYS A 51 -6.61 -20.58 -3.62
N ALA A 52 -6.23 -21.63 -2.91
CA ALA A 52 -7.07 -22.21 -1.85
C ALA A 52 -7.28 -21.22 -0.71
N ALA A 53 -6.23 -20.55 -0.25
CA ALA A 53 -6.33 -19.54 0.81
C ALA A 53 -7.20 -18.34 0.40
N LEU A 54 -7.08 -17.87 -0.83
CA LEU A 54 -7.92 -16.80 -1.39
C LEU A 54 -9.39 -17.23 -1.54
N ALA A 55 -9.66 -18.48 -1.93
CA ALA A 55 -11.03 -19.01 -1.99
C ALA A 55 -11.67 -19.03 -0.60
N THR A 56 -10.97 -19.55 0.41
CA THR A 56 -11.43 -19.54 1.81
C THR A 56 -11.67 -18.13 2.31
N LEU A 57 -10.81 -17.17 1.98
CA LEU A 57 -11.03 -15.77 2.32
C LEU A 57 -12.37 -15.25 1.75
N GLY A 58 -12.65 -15.53 0.48
CA GLY A 58 -13.90 -15.14 -0.15
C GLY A 58 -15.14 -15.81 0.47
N GLU A 59 -15.03 -17.06 0.90
CA GLU A 59 -16.11 -17.75 1.62
C GLU A 59 -16.39 -17.09 2.98
N VAL A 60 -15.36 -16.81 3.77
CA VAL A 60 -15.51 -16.16 5.08
C VAL A 60 -16.02 -14.73 4.94
N ALA A 61 -15.56 -14.00 3.91
CA ALA A 61 -15.98 -12.64 3.60
C ALA A 61 -17.47 -12.53 3.25
N ARG A 62 -18.05 -13.53 2.58
CA ARG A 62 -19.50 -13.57 2.31
C ARG A 62 -20.33 -13.84 3.56
N GLY A 63 -19.72 -14.42 4.59
CA GLY A 63 -20.36 -14.69 5.87
C GLY A 63 -20.16 -13.57 6.88
N SER A 64 -20.25 -13.93 8.16
CA SER A 64 -20.00 -13.02 9.29
C SER A 64 -18.78 -13.46 10.11
N GLY A 65 -17.86 -14.21 9.48
CA GLY A 65 -16.68 -14.74 10.15
C GLY A 65 -15.57 -13.70 10.29
N ASN A 66 -14.61 -13.96 11.19
CA ASN A 66 -13.43 -13.10 11.34
C ASN A 66 -12.51 -13.26 10.11
N LEU A 67 -12.17 -12.14 9.46
CA LEU A 67 -11.32 -12.11 8.27
C LEU A 67 -9.82 -12.22 8.56
N MET A 68 -9.39 -11.96 9.80
CA MET A 68 -7.95 -11.97 10.11
C MET A 68 -7.30 -13.34 9.87
N PRO A 69 -7.86 -14.48 10.32
CA PRO A 69 -7.28 -15.79 10.05
C PRO A 69 -7.10 -16.11 8.54
N PRO A 70 -8.11 -15.95 7.67
CA PRO A 70 -7.91 -16.23 6.24
C PRO A 70 -7.01 -15.21 5.53
N ILE A 71 -6.96 -13.94 5.96
CA ILE A 71 -5.99 -12.96 5.45
C ILE A 71 -4.56 -13.41 5.77
N LEU A 72 -4.30 -13.84 7.01
CA LEU A 72 -2.98 -14.36 7.40
C LEU A 72 -2.61 -15.59 6.56
N ALA A 73 -3.54 -16.53 6.37
CA ALA A 73 -3.32 -17.71 5.53
C ALA A 73 -3.01 -17.34 4.07
N ALA A 74 -3.67 -16.31 3.52
CA ALA A 74 -3.40 -15.81 2.17
C ALA A 74 -2.00 -15.18 2.07
N VAL A 75 -1.59 -14.38 3.06
CA VAL A 75 -0.25 -13.77 3.12
C VAL A 75 0.83 -14.84 3.27
N GLU A 76 0.64 -15.84 4.14
CA GLU A 76 1.56 -16.97 4.30
C GLU A 76 1.69 -17.83 3.03
N ALA A 77 0.64 -17.83 2.20
CA ALA A 77 0.64 -18.46 0.89
C ALA A 77 1.18 -17.54 -0.23
N TYR A 78 1.79 -16.41 0.12
CA TYR A 78 2.33 -15.41 -0.82
C TYR A 78 1.27 -14.87 -1.79
N ALA A 79 0.03 -14.73 -1.34
CA ALA A 79 -0.95 -13.89 -2.02
C ALA A 79 -0.57 -12.42 -1.84
N THR A 80 -0.77 -11.64 -2.90
CA THR A 80 -0.43 -10.22 -2.94
C THR A 80 -1.58 -9.39 -2.38
N ILE A 81 -1.29 -8.18 -1.94
CA ILE A 81 -2.33 -7.26 -1.45
C ILE A 81 -3.42 -7.03 -2.50
N GLY A 82 -3.04 -6.91 -3.78
CA GLY A 82 -3.99 -6.75 -4.89
C GLY A 82 -4.92 -7.94 -5.07
N GLU A 83 -4.42 -9.17 -4.89
CA GLU A 83 -5.25 -10.39 -4.99
C GLU A 83 -6.20 -10.52 -3.79
N ILE A 84 -5.75 -10.17 -2.59
CA ILE A 84 -6.59 -10.14 -1.39
C ILE A 84 -7.69 -9.10 -1.54
N CYS A 85 -7.35 -7.87 -1.98
CA CYS A 85 -8.33 -6.82 -2.23
C CYS A 85 -9.33 -7.21 -3.31
N ALA A 86 -8.89 -7.81 -4.42
CA ALA A 86 -9.78 -8.26 -5.48
C ALA A 86 -10.82 -9.28 -4.96
N VAL A 87 -10.40 -10.25 -4.15
CA VAL A 87 -11.34 -11.21 -3.52
C VAL A 87 -12.37 -10.50 -2.63
N LEU A 88 -11.97 -9.47 -1.90
CA LEU A 88 -12.86 -8.73 -1.02
C LEU A 88 -13.78 -7.75 -1.78
N GLU A 89 -13.35 -7.28 -2.95
CA GLU A 89 -14.15 -6.43 -3.84
C GLU A 89 -15.23 -7.25 -4.58
N ASP A 90 -14.95 -8.53 -4.87
CA ASP A 90 -15.86 -9.47 -5.54
C ASP A 90 -16.97 -10.08 -4.64
N VAL A 91 -17.06 -9.64 -3.38
CA VAL A 91 -17.99 -10.15 -2.35
C VAL A 91 -19.06 -9.12 -2.01
#